data_AF-A0AAD4C5Y8-F1
#
_entry.id   AF-A0AAD4C5Y8-F1
#
_cell.length_a   1.000
_cell.length_b   1.000
_cell.length_c   1.000
_cell.angle_alpha   90.00
_cell.angle_beta   90.00
_cell.angle_gamma   90.00
#
_symmetry.space_group_name_H-M   'P 1'
#
loop_
_entity.id
_entity.type
_entity.pdbx_description
1 polymer ?
#
loop_
_entity_poly.entity_id
_entity_poly.type
_entity_poly.pdbx_seq_one_letter_code
_entity_poly.pdbx_strand_id
1 'polypeptide(L)'
;MCMHIAGLIGDSLAVNYLGPYDEYVTSGSDDGNFFIWKKSSGELVDVLEGDDSVVNVIEGHPTLPLVAVSGIDTTIKLFAPARGPATHSKYRNATSIIKRNARASRTSMNQSVHLQLARLINMNHQEIEDGTADLDSPLAQCIKPVKLRVYYMM
;
A
#
# COMPACT_ATOMS: atom_id res chain seq x y z
N MET A 1 -0.89 -14.29 -1.40
CA MET A 1 0.26 -14.69 -2.23
C MET A 1 0.66 -13.41 -2.94
N CYS A 2 1.60 -12.65 -2.38
CA CYS A 2 2.12 -11.42 -2.95
C CYS A 2 3.01 -11.81 -4.15
N MET A 3 2.37 -12.25 -5.23
CA MET A 3 3.05 -12.77 -6.41
C MET A 3 2.26 -12.35 -7.64
N HIS A 4 2.21 -11.04 -7.87
CA HIS A 4 2.01 -10.39 -9.16
C HIS A 4 2.68 -9.02 -9.04
N ILE A 5 4.01 -9.06 -8.98
CA ILE A 5 4.83 -7.86 -9.09
C ILE A 5 4.65 -7.39 -10.54
N ALA A 6 4.07 -6.20 -10.71
CA ALA A 6 3.85 -5.50 -11.97
C ALA A 6 2.85 -6.15 -12.95
N GLY A 7 1.61 -5.71 -12.89
CA GLY A 7 0.64 -5.93 -13.95
C GLY A 7 -0.78 -5.90 -13.43
N LEU A 8 -1.29 -4.71 -13.13
CA LEU A 8 -2.68 -4.27 -13.24
C LEU A 8 -2.77 -2.90 -12.57
N ILE A 9 -2.70 -1.86 -13.41
CA ILE A 9 -3.01 -0.48 -13.06
C ILE A 9 -4.50 -0.49 -12.70
N GLY A 10 -4.82 -0.39 -11.40
CA GLY A 10 -6.20 -0.45 -10.91
C GLY A 10 -6.35 -0.24 -9.42
N ASP A 11 -5.48 -0.84 -8.59
CA ASP A 11 -5.55 -0.72 -7.12
C ASP A 11 -4.20 -0.23 -6.56
N SER A 12 -4.21 0.99 -6.03
CA SER A 12 -3.08 1.91 -5.77
C SER A 12 -2.09 1.54 -4.64
N LEU A 13 -1.54 0.32 -4.64
CA LEU A 13 -0.48 -0.05 -3.67
C LEU A 13 0.92 0.12 -4.26
N ALA A 14 1.79 0.84 -3.56
CA ALA A 14 3.15 1.13 -4.01
C ALA A 14 4.03 -0.13 -4.07
N VAL A 15 4.75 -0.30 -5.18
CA VAL A 15 5.84 -1.27 -5.34
C VAL A 15 7.05 -0.52 -5.90
N ASN A 16 8.22 -0.69 -5.29
CA ASN A 16 9.44 0.00 -5.69
C ASN A 16 10.68 -0.88 -5.50
N TYR A 17 11.80 -0.50 -6.11
CA TYR A 17 13.11 -1.08 -5.84
C TYR A 17 13.85 -0.22 -4.83
N LEU A 18 14.65 -0.86 -3.98
CA LEU A 18 15.54 -0.19 -3.03
C LEU A 18 16.96 -0.73 -3.11
N GLY A 19 17.90 0.13 -2.73
CA GLY A 19 19.32 -0.15 -2.73
C GLY A 19 20.02 0.40 -3.98
N PRO A 20 21.34 0.67 -3.90
CA PRO A 20 22.10 1.24 -5.01
C PRO A 20 22.12 0.36 -6.27
N TYR A 21 21.78 -0.93 -6.16
CA TYR A 21 21.72 -1.89 -7.26
C TYR A 21 20.37 -2.58 -7.38
N ASP A 22 19.32 -1.96 -6.83
CA ASP A 22 17.96 -2.52 -6.79
C ASP A 22 17.93 -3.93 -6.16
N GLU A 23 18.77 -4.18 -5.15
CA GLU A 23 18.88 -5.50 -4.54
C GLU A 23 17.67 -5.88 -3.67
N TYR A 24 16.81 -4.91 -3.36
CA TYR A 24 15.57 -5.10 -2.62
C TYR A 24 14.33 -4.69 -3.43
N VAL A 25 13.21 -5.34 -3.14
CA VAL A 25 11.88 -4.96 -3.62
C VAL A 25 11.03 -4.58 -2.42
N THR A 26 10.26 -3.52 -2.53
CA THR A 26 9.28 -3.12 -1.52
C THR A 26 7.86 -3.16 -2.03
N SER A 27 6.92 -3.46 -1.15
CA SER A 27 5.48 -3.44 -1.46
C SER A 27 4.66 -2.92 -0.27
N GLY A 28 3.76 -1.98 -0.53
CA GLY A 28 2.77 -1.48 0.43
C GLY A 28 1.56 -2.42 0.56
N SER A 29 0.79 -2.25 1.63
CA SER A 29 -0.39 -3.05 1.93
C SER A 29 -1.52 -2.23 2.54
N ASP A 30 -2.75 -2.69 2.38
CA ASP A 30 -3.98 -2.14 2.97
C ASP A 30 -4.08 -2.27 4.50
N ASP A 31 -3.04 -2.80 5.13
CA ASP A 31 -3.02 -3.12 6.55
C ASP A 31 -2.04 -2.26 7.36
N GLY A 32 -1.58 -1.17 6.74
CA GLY A 32 -0.66 -0.19 7.30
C GLY A 32 0.81 -0.61 7.24
N ASN A 33 1.10 -1.83 6.77
CA ASN A 33 2.47 -2.31 6.69
C ASN A 33 3.01 -2.24 5.25
N PHE A 34 4.33 -2.15 5.15
CA PHE A 34 5.05 -2.44 3.93
C PHE A 34 6.08 -3.54 4.16
N PHE A 35 6.41 -4.22 3.07
CA PHE A 35 7.25 -5.41 3.09
C PHE A 35 8.52 -5.13 2.29
N ILE A 36 9.63 -5.66 2.77
CA ILE A 36 10.93 -5.60 2.09
C ILE A 36 11.35 -7.01 1.76
N TRP A 37 11.70 -7.24 0.51
CA TRP A 37 12.09 -8.55 -0.02
C TRP A 37 13.48 -8.45 -0.63
N LYS A 38 14.29 -9.50 -0.46
CA LYS A 38 15.55 -9.62 -1.18
C LYS A 38 15.25 -10.05 -2.62
N LYS A 39 15.60 -9.21 -3.60
CA LYS A 39 15.28 -9.46 -5.02
C LYS A 39 15.83 -10.79 -5.52
N SER A 40 17.04 -11.15 -5.11
CA SER A 40 17.73 -12.35 -5.62
C SER A 40 17.14 -13.67 -5.14
N SER A 41 16.64 -13.72 -3.90
CA SER A 41 16.13 -14.95 -3.27
C SER A 41 14.62 -14.98 -3.11
N GLY A 42 13.95 -13.82 -3.21
CA GLY A 42 12.54 -13.67 -2.86
C GLY A 42 12.26 -13.79 -1.36
N GLU A 43 13.31 -13.82 -0.52
CA GLU A 43 13.16 -13.92 0.92
C GLU A 43 12.63 -12.61 1.51
N LEU A 44 11.71 -12.73 2.46
CA LEU A 44 11.25 -11.59 3.24
C LEU A 44 12.36 -11.13 4.17
N VAL A 45 12.75 -9.87 4.05
CA VAL A 45 13.77 -9.22 4.89
C VAL A 45 13.12 -8.62 6.12
N ASP A 46 12.07 -7.82 5.93
CA ASP A 46 11.34 -7.18 7.04
C ASP A 46 9.88 -6.84 6.66
N VAL A 47 9.07 -6.61 7.70
CA VAL A 47 7.72 -6.05 7.64
C VAL A 47 7.69 -4.84 8.56
N LEU A 48 7.33 -3.67 8.03
CA LEU A 48 7.44 -2.41 8.74
C LEU A 48 6.13 -1.66 8.74
N GLU A 49 5.82 -0.99 9.85
CA GLU A 49 4.62 -0.17 9.99
C GLU A 49 4.82 1.21 9.37
N GLY A 50 4.22 1.46 8.21
CA GLY A 50 4.36 2.69 7.42
C GLY A 50 3.17 3.65 7.52
N ASP A 51 1.98 3.16 7.89
CA ASP A 51 0.75 3.94 8.04
C ASP A 51 -0.19 3.24 9.02
N ASP A 52 -1.14 3.98 9.60
CA ASP A 52 -2.15 3.38 10.49
C ASP A 52 -3.22 2.59 9.72
N SER A 53 -3.36 2.85 8.41
CA SER A 53 -4.39 2.26 7.56
C SER A 53 -3.82 1.59 6.32
N VAL A 54 -3.28 2.34 5.35
CA VAL A 54 -2.86 1.80 4.04
C VAL A 54 -1.55 2.45 3.64
N VAL A 55 -0.58 1.67 3.18
CA VAL A 55 0.64 2.22 2.57
C VAL A 55 0.46 2.28 1.05
N ASN A 56 0.39 3.49 0.51
CA ASN A 56 0.17 3.74 -0.91
C ASN A 56 1.38 4.33 -1.64
N VAL A 57 2.39 4.82 -0.90
CA VAL A 57 3.62 5.41 -1.46
C VAL A 57 4.83 4.88 -0.70
N ILE A 58 5.84 4.43 -1.44
CA ILE A 58 7.15 4.02 -0.93
C ILE A 58 8.21 4.53 -1.91
N GLU A 59 9.05 5.45 -1.46
CA GLU A 59 10.08 6.08 -2.29
C GLU A 59 11.44 6.04 -1.61
N GLY A 60 12.43 5.49 -2.30
CA GLY A 60 13.82 5.52 -1.85
C GLY A 60 14.48 6.86 -2.11
N HIS A 61 15.33 7.32 -1.20
CA HIS A 61 16.21 8.45 -1.47
C HIS A 61 17.25 8.04 -2.53
N PRO A 62 17.54 8.88 -3.54
CA PRO A 62 18.37 8.50 -4.69
C PRO A 62 19.81 8.10 -4.34
N THR A 63 20.32 8.54 -3.19
CA THR A 63 21.73 8.32 -2.80
C THR A 63 21.96 7.92 -1.35
N LEU A 64 20.93 7.98 -0.50
CA LEU A 64 21.07 7.74 0.94
C LEU A 64 20.24 6.50 1.28
N PRO A 65 20.62 5.72 2.30
CA PRO A 65 19.83 4.60 2.76
C PRO A 65 18.62 5.12 3.56
N LEU A 66 17.70 5.80 2.89
CA LEU A 66 16.53 6.44 3.46
C LEU A 66 15.32 6.12 2.57
N VAL A 67 14.20 5.80 3.19
CA VAL A 67 12.95 5.50 2.50
C VAL A 67 11.86 6.40 3.06
N ALA A 68 11.12 7.09 2.19
CA ALA A 68 9.92 7.81 2.55
C ALA A 68 8.70 6.94 2.28
N VAL A 69 7.81 6.87 3.25
CA VAL A 69 6.57 6.09 3.17
C VAL A 69 5.41 6.97 3.62
N SER A 70 4.30 6.89 2.90
CA SER A 70 3.06 7.54 3.28
C SER A 70 1.85 6.68 2.91
N GLY A 71 0.71 7.08 3.45
CA GLY A 71 -0.55 6.37 3.31
C GLY A 71 -1.74 7.30 3.23
N ILE A 72 -2.80 6.94 3.96
CA ILE A 72 -4.03 7.75 4.09
C ILE A 72 -3.88 8.77 5.22
N ASP A 73 -2.96 8.53 6.17
CA ASP A 73 -2.74 9.45 7.26
C ASP A 73 -2.11 10.78 6.80
N THR A 74 -2.01 11.74 7.72
CA THR A 74 -1.50 13.10 7.43
C THR A 74 0.01 13.22 7.66
N THR A 75 0.72 12.10 7.67
CA THR A 75 2.14 12.00 8.01
C THR A 75 2.93 11.33 6.91
N ILE A 76 4.20 11.73 6.83
CA ILE A 76 5.20 10.99 6.06
C ILE A 76 6.18 10.41 7.06
N LYS A 77 6.46 9.13 6.89
CA LYS A 77 7.38 8.36 7.73
C LYS A 77 8.66 8.17 6.95
N LEU A 78 9.77 8.65 7.50
CA LEU A 78 11.09 8.37 6.96
C LEU A 78 11.68 7.16 7.67
N PHE A 79 12.32 6.26 6.94
CA PHE A 79 12.97 5.08 7.49
C PHE A 79 14.43 5.03 7.06
N ALA A 80 15.35 4.93 8.02
CA ALA A 80 16.78 4.79 7.76
C ALA A 80 17.39 3.72 8.67
N PRO A 81 18.46 3.01 8.26
CA PRO A 81 19.21 2.13 9.13
C PRO A 81 19.71 2.87 10.37
N ALA A 82 19.50 2.31 11.56
CA ALA A 82 19.98 2.86 12.82
C ALA A 82 20.62 1.79 13.71
N ARG A 83 21.46 2.25 14.64
CA ARG A 83 22.03 1.39 15.69
C ARG A 83 21.08 1.39 16.88
N GLY A 84 20.29 0.34 17.06
CA GLY A 84 19.35 0.21 18.17
C GLY A 84 18.20 -0.75 17.87
N PRO A 85 17.33 -1.07 18.84
CA PRO A 85 16.23 -2.02 18.63
C PRO A 85 15.28 -1.54 17.52
N ALA A 86 14.87 -2.47 16.64
CA ALA A 86 13.98 -2.20 15.51
C ALA A 86 12.53 -2.03 15.98
N THR A 87 12.19 -0.86 16.50
CA THR A 87 10.88 -0.59 17.11
C THR A 87 9.71 -0.64 16.14
N HIS A 88 9.97 -0.41 14.84
CA HIS A 88 8.94 -0.43 13.79
C HIS A 88 8.90 -1.72 12.99
N SER A 89 9.85 -2.64 13.25
CA SER A 89 9.86 -3.97 12.63
C SER A 89 8.82 -4.87 13.29
N LYS A 90 7.96 -5.44 12.44
CA LYS A 90 7.00 -6.49 12.76
C LYS A 90 7.43 -7.84 12.21
N TYR A 91 8.71 -8.02 11.87
CA TYR A 91 9.23 -9.27 11.29
C TYR A 91 8.85 -10.51 12.10
N ARG A 92 8.92 -10.42 13.44
CA ARG A 92 8.53 -11.52 14.34
C ARG A 92 7.10 -12.00 14.15
N ASN A 93 6.22 -11.11 13.68
CA ASN A 93 4.80 -11.36 13.44
C ASN A 93 4.49 -11.50 11.94
N ALA A 94 5.50 -11.55 11.06
CA ALA A 94 5.31 -11.56 9.61
C ALA A 94 4.36 -12.68 9.14
N THR A 95 4.51 -13.89 9.69
CA THR A 95 3.67 -15.03 9.31
C THR A 95 2.18 -14.80 9.58
N SER A 96 1.82 -14.16 10.70
CA SER A 96 0.41 -13.89 11.01
C SER A 96 -0.14 -12.76 10.15
N ILE A 97 0.67 -11.72 9.90
CA ILE A 97 0.33 -10.60 9.02
C ILE A 97 0.07 -11.12 7.59
N ILE A 98 0.99 -11.91 7.03
CA ILE A 98 0.86 -12.47 5.67
C ILE A 98 -0.38 -13.36 5.56
N LYS A 99 -0.65 -14.19 6.57
CA LYS A 99 -1.86 -15.04 6.60
C LYS A 99 -3.15 -14.20 6.64
N ARG A 100 -3.17 -13.11 7.41
CA ARG A 100 -4.30 -12.19 7.47
C ARG A 100 -4.53 -11.51 6.13
N ASN A 101 -3.48 -10.97 5.52
CA ASN A 101 -3.58 -10.25 4.25
C ASN A 101 -4.04 -11.19 3.13
N ALA A 102 -3.55 -12.44 3.12
CA ALA A 102 -4.01 -13.47 2.19
C ALA A 102 -5.50 -13.82 2.33
N ARG A 103 -6.10 -13.68 3.53
CA ARG A 103 -7.54 -13.87 3.75
C ARG A 103 -8.32 -12.63 3.29
N ALA A 104 -7.87 -11.44 3.67
CA ALA A 104 -8.51 -10.18 3.31
C ALA A 104 -8.61 -9.98 1.79
N SER A 105 -7.52 -10.24 1.04
CA SER A 105 -7.54 -10.15 -0.42
C SER A 105 -8.54 -11.10 -1.08
N ARG A 106 -8.75 -12.30 -0.50
CA ARG A 106 -9.76 -13.25 -1.00
C ARG A 106 -11.18 -12.75 -0.79
N THR A 107 -11.47 -12.19 0.38
CA THR A 107 -12.79 -11.61 0.67
C THR A 107 -13.09 -10.41 -0.22
N SER A 108 -12.11 -9.52 -0.43
CA SER A 108 -12.26 -8.36 -1.32
C SER A 108 -12.57 -8.78 -2.76
N MET A 109 -11.83 -9.76 -3.30
CA MET A 109 -12.10 -10.31 -4.64
C MET A 109 -13.52 -10.90 -4.73
N ASN A 110 -13.96 -11.66 -3.73
CA ASN A 110 -15.31 -12.25 -3.74
C ASN A 110 -16.41 -11.17 -3.71
N GLN A 111 -16.21 -10.09 -2.95
CA GLN A 111 -17.16 -8.98 -2.88
C GLN A 111 -17.19 -8.18 -4.20
N SER A 112 -16.03 -7.96 -4.83
CA SER A 112 -15.95 -7.31 -6.14
C SER A 112 -16.68 -8.11 -7.21
N VAL A 113 -16.46 -9.44 -7.27
CA VAL A 113 -17.20 -10.33 -8.18
C VAL A 113 -18.69 -10.30 -7.89
N HIS A 114 -19.12 -10.33 -6.62
CA HIS A 114 -20.52 -10.22 -6.25
C HIS A 114 -21.15 -8.88 -6.69
N LEU A 115 -20.46 -7.76 -6.52
CA LEU A 115 -20.93 -6.44 -6.97
C LEU A 115 -20.97 -6.33 -8.49
N GLN A 116 -19.99 -6.88 -9.20
CA GLN A 116 -20.00 -6.95 -10.67
C GLN A 116 -21.16 -7.82 -11.16
N LEU A 117 -21.42 -8.96 -10.52
CA LEU A 117 -22.56 -9.82 -10.83
C LEU A 117 -23.89 -9.10 -10.56
N ALA A 118 -24.01 -8.39 -9.44
CA ALA A 118 -25.20 -7.61 -9.10
C ALA A 118 -25.43 -6.46 -10.10
N ARG A 119 -24.38 -5.79 -10.58
CA ARG A 119 -24.47 -4.80 -11.66
C ARG A 119 -24.92 -5.41 -12.98
N LEU A 120 -24.38 -6.57 -13.36
CA LEU A 120 -24.80 -7.29 -14.56
C LEU A 120 -26.26 -7.75 -14.47
N ILE A 121 -26.73 -8.14 -13.29
CA ILE A 121 -28.14 -8.49 -13.05
C ILE A 121 -29.04 -7.25 -13.13
N ASN A 122 -28.62 -6.12 -12.55
CA ASN A 122 -29.38 -4.86 -12.58
C ASN A 122 -29.39 -4.20 -13.96
N MET A 123 -28.36 -4.41 -14.79
CA MET A 123 -28.31 -3.95 -16.18
C MET A 123 -29.36 -4.63 -17.08
N ASN A 124 -29.90 -5.79 -16.68
CA ASN A 124 -31.02 -6.42 -17.40
C ASN A 124 -32.40 -5.82 -17.05
N HIS A 125 -32.47 -4.77 -16.21
CA HIS A 125 -33.74 -4.24 -15.72
C HIS A 125 -33.98 -2.73 -15.88
N GLN A 126 -33.13 -1.95 -16.57
CA GLN A 126 -33.41 -0.52 -16.79
C GLN A 126 -33.07 -0.05 -18.22
N GLU A 127 -34.10 0.27 -18.99
CA GLU A 127 -34.04 1.21 -20.10
C GLU A 127 -34.02 2.65 -19.54
N ILE A 128 -32.94 3.37 -19.90
CA ILE A 128 -32.73 4.82 -20.14
C ILE A 128 -33.69 5.82 -19.46
N GLU A 129 -33.14 6.64 -18.54
CA GLU A 129 -33.53 8.05 -18.40
C GLU A 129 -32.28 8.96 -18.34
N ASP A 130 -32.39 10.08 -19.06
CA ASP A 130 -31.33 10.98 -19.49
C ASP A 130 -30.66 11.79 -18.37
N GLY A 131 -29.35 12.02 -18.56
CA GLY A 131 -28.51 12.79 -17.66
C GLY A 131 -28.65 14.31 -17.84
N THR A 132 -28.62 15.01 -16.71
CA THR A 132 -28.07 16.37 -16.63
C THR A 132 -26.98 16.37 -15.56
N ALA A 133 -25.77 16.77 -15.92
CA ALA A 133 -24.64 16.87 -15.02
C ALA A 133 -24.75 18.16 -14.20
N ASP A 134 -24.82 18.03 -12.89
CA ASP A 134 -24.85 19.16 -11.95
C ASP A 134 -23.40 19.62 -11.69
N LEU A 135 -23.10 20.86 -12.08
CA LEU A 135 -21.80 21.50 -11.96
C LEU A 135 -21.68 22.22 -10.62
N ASP A 136 -21.61 21.50 -9.50
CA ASP A 136 -21.38 22.12 -8.17
C ASP A 136 -20.77 21.15 -7.11
N SER A 137 -19.78 20.32 -7.47
CA SER A 137 -19.11 19.46 -6.47
C SER A 137 -17.92 20.16 -5.79
N PRO A 138 -17.84 20.19 -4.44
CA PRO A 138 -16.77 20.85 -3.69
C PRO A 138 -15.48 19.99 -3.71
N LEU A 139 -14.80 19.93 -4.85
CA LEU A 139 -13.51 19.23 -5.01
C LEU A 139 -12.29 20.10 -4.62
N ALA A 140 -12.46 21.05 -3.70
CA ALA A 140 -11.38 21.85 -3.16
C ALA A 140 -11.39 21.82 -1.64
N GLN A 141 -10.98 20.69 -1.05
CA GLN A 141 -10.77 20.59 0.41
C GLN A 141 -9.27 20.49 0.72
N CYS A 142 -8.69 21.66 1.02
CA CYS A 142 -7.50 21.93 1.85
C CYS A 142 -6.41 20.84 1.98
N ILE A 143 -5.24 21.10 1.38
CA ILE A 143 -3.95 20.52 1.82
C ILE A 143 -3.68 21.04 3.24
N LYS A 144 -3.90 20.18 4.25
CA LYS A 144 -3.47 20.45 5.63
C LYS A 144 -1.95 20.29 5.72
N PRO A 145 -1.26 21.02 6.62
CA PRO A 145 0.19 20.89 6.78
C PRO A 145 0.56 19.45 7.15
N VAL A 146 1.36 18.81 6.29
CA VAL A 146 1.87 17.46 6.49
C VAL A 146 2.92 17.49 7.60
N LYS A 147 2.76 16.65 8.63
CA LYS A 147 3.75 16.50 9.69
C LYS A 147 4.77 15.43 9.30
N LEU A 148 6.03 15.82 9.16
CA LEU A 148 7.12 14.87 8.96
C LEU A 148 7.43 14.15 10.28
N ARG A 149 7.50 12.82 10.25
CA ARG A 149 7.98 12.02 11.38
C ARG A 149 9.11 11.11 10.90
N VAL A 150 10.23 11.14 11.62
CA VAL A 150 11.41 10.32 11.31
C VAL A 150 11.37 9.06 12.16
N TYR A 151 11.48 7.91 11.50
CA TYR A 151 11.53 6.58 12.08
C TYR A 151 12.82 5.88 11.67
N TYR A 152 13.25 4.91 12.46
CA TYR A 152 14.54 4.25 12.31
C TYR A 152 14.34 2.72 12.16
N MET A 153 15.04 2.10 11.22
CA MET A 153 15.01 0.65 10.88
C MET A 153 16.30 -0.08 11.28
N MET A 154 16.26 -1.41 11.42
CA MET A 154 17.42 -2.31 11.27
C MET A 154 17.12 -3.37 10.23
#